data_AF-A0A954GI98-F1
#
_entry.id   AF-A0A954GI98-F1
#
_cell.length_a   1.000
_cell.length_b   1.000
_cell.length_c   1.000
_cell.angle_alpha   90.00
_cell.angle_beta   90.00
_cell.angle_gamma   90.00
#
_symmetry.space_group_name_H-M   'P 1'
#
loop_
_entity.id
_entity.type
_entity.pdbx_description
1 polymer ?
#
loop_
_entity_poly.entity_id
_entity_poly.type
_entity_poly.pdbx_seq_one_letter_code
_entity_poly.pdbx_strand_id
1 'polypeptide(L)'
;FIQELANIPDPKTVREALSSAVASRYIVCVEEGIFHPDPNSRRPATYAVNWLRAAEKSESGSKNPAGKEQFKKTSSSGSENPAVKQFRKPSNEKTETKDSLKQQVAVAASLKSLRETGFDEPTAQRLSAIATTDQIQQQIDWLPRRTVSQNRLGMLRKAIEENWSEPDRPPDIRAVLESRREREDQQSQKQAVQDAKTTQQKQRRIDRWKHLEQVWHELSASKQKRIEAVAYARQHSDTLRRLFQTSEKQRLRECLRQLDSNQSG
;
A
#
# COMPACT_ATOMS: atom_id res chain seq x y z
N PHE A 1 -3.12 3.94 4.20
CA PHE A 1 -2.38 2.70 4.52
C PHE A 1 -3.22 1.43 4.39
N ILE A 2 -4.27 1.18 5.20
CA ILE A 2 -5.08 -0.05 5.07
C ILE A 2 -5.84 -0.11 3.72
N GLN A 3 -6.32 1.03 3.22
CA GLN A 3 -7.01 1.13 1.91
C GLN A 3 -6.14 0.68 0.73
N GLU A 4 -4.88 1.10 0.70
CA GLU A 4 -3.93 0.75 -0.36
C GLU A 4 -3.55 -0.72 -0.31
N LEU A 5 -3.36 -1.26 0.91
CA LEU A 5 -3.03 -2.68 1.11
C LEU A 5 -4.19 -3.61 0.74
N ALA A 6 -5.43 -3.19 0.98
CA ALA A 6 -6.63 -3.98 0.67
C ALA A 6 -7.20 -3.70 -0.73
N ASN A 7 -6.63 -2.74 -1.48
CA ASN A 7 -7.14 -2.25 -2.75
C ASN A 7 -8.63 -1.85 -2.70
N ILE A 8 -9.07 -1.23 -1.60
CA ILE A 8 -10.44 -0.75 -1.42
C ILE A 8 -10.45 0.76 -1.65
N PRO A 9 -11.17 1.26 -2.68
CA PRO A 9 -11.10 2.66 -3.09
C PRO A 9 -11.86 3.61 -2.16
N ASP A 10 -12.88 3.15 -1.42
CA ASP A 10 -13.71 3.99 -0.56
C ASP A 10 -13.36 3.82 0.93
N PRO A 11 -12.98 4.89 1.66
CA PRO A 11 -12.80 4.87 3.11
C PRO A 11 -14.01 4.36 3.89
N LYS A 12 -15.24 4.62 3.42
CA LYS A 12 -16.45 4.19 4.11
C LYS A 12 -16.59 2.68 4.12
N THR A 13 -16.35 2.04 2.98
CA THR A 13 -16.36 0.58 2.84
C THR A 13 -15.34 -0.08 3.77
N VAL A 14 -14.13 0.49 3.89
CA VAL A 14 -13.12 -0.03 4.83
C VAL A 14 -13.61 0.07 6.28
N ARG A 15 -14.22 1.20 6.66
CA ARG A 15 -14.74 1.40 8.02
C ARG A 15 -15.88 0.43 8.35
N GLU A 16 -16.79 0.22 7.41
CA GLU A 16 -17.91 -0.73 7.56
C GLU A 16 -17.39 -2.17 7.69
N ALA A 17 -16.44 -2.56 6.83
CA ALA A 17 -15.83 -3.89 6.86
C ALA A 17 -15.09 -4.14 8.19
N LEU A 18 -14.31 -3.17 8.68
CA LEU A 18 -13.65 -3.27 9.99
C LEU A 18 -14.65 -3.34 11.15
N SER A 19 -15.72 -2.54 11.10
CA SER A 19 -16.77 -2.57 12.13
C SER A 19 -17.48 -3.93 12.16
N SER A 20 -17.78 -4.49 10.99
CA SER A 20 -18.35 -5.83 10.85
C SER A 20 -17.39 -6.91 11.37
N ALA A 21 -16.09 -6.82 11.03
CA ALA A 21 -15.09 -7.78 11.50
C ALA A 21 -14.92 -7.77 13.04
N VAL A 22 -15.00 -6.59 13.66
CA VAL A 22 -15.00 -6.45 15.13
C VAL A 22 -16.29 -6.99 15.74
N ALA A 23 -17.45 -6.66 15.17
CA ALA A 23 -18.75 -7.15 15.64
C ALA A 23 -18.85 -8.68 15.56
N SER A 24 -18.33 -9.28 14.48
CA SER A 24 -18.25 -10.73 14.29
C SER A 24 -17.08 -11.40 15.03
N ARG A 25 -16.33 -10.63 15.85
CA ARG A 25 -15.19 -11.11 16.67
C ARG A 25 -14.06 -11.77 15.87
N TYR A 26 -13.90 -11.42 14.59
CA TYR A 26 -12.72 -11.82 13.80
C TYR A 26 -11.48 -11.04 14.22
N ILE A 27 -11.66 -9.78 14.64
CA ILE A 27 -10.61 -8.92 15.18
C ILE A 27 -11.00 -8.56 16.61
N VAL A 28 -10.10 -8.79 17.56
CA VAL A 28 -10.32 -8.47 18.97
C VAL A 28 -9.21 -7.55 19.45
N CYS A 29 -9.58 -6.45 20.11
CA CYS A 29 -8.63 -5.59 20.81
C CYS A 29 -8.16 -6.32 22.09
N VAL A 30 -6.88 -6.67 22.15
CA VAL A 30 -6.27 -7.32 23.32
C VAL A 30 -5.85 -6.26 24.34
N GLU A 31 -5.28 -5.15 23.85
CA GLU A 31 -4.85 -4.03 24.67
C GLU A 31 -5.25 -2.72 24.01
N GLU A 32 -5.95 -1.86 24.74
CA GLU A 32 -6.27 -0.53 24.26
C GLU A 32 -5.02 0.35 24.20
N GLY A 33 -4.89 1.09 23.11
CA GLY A 33 -3.81 2.05 22.96
C GLY A 33 -4.07 3.28 23.81
N ILE A 34 -3.00 3.87 24.35
CA ILE A 34 -3.06 5.11 25.11
C ILE A 34 -2.49 6.22 24.25
N PHE A 35 -3.33 7.22 23.94
CA PHE A 35 -2.86 8.45 23.32
C PHE A 35 -2.57 9.48 24.41
N HIS A 36 -1.29 9.79 24.62
CA HIS A 36 -0.82 10.73 25.63
C HIS A 36 0.05 11.81 24.96
N PRO A 37 0.01 13.08 25.43
CA PRO A 37 0.87 14.13 24.88
C PRO A 37 2.36 13.79 24.99
N ASP A 38 2.79 13.24 26.13
CA ASP A 38 4.15 12.73 26.34
C ASP A 38 4.42 11.46 25.49
N PRO A 39 5.44 11.44 24.60
CA PRO A 39 5.76 10.31 23.74
C PRO A 39 6.05 9.01 24.48
N ASN A 40 6.62 9.06 25.69
CA ASN A 40 7.00 7.84 26.44
C ASN A 40 5.80 7.12 27.05
N SER A 41 4.67 7.83 27.20
CA SER A 41 3.42 7.29 27.72
C SER A 41 2.46 6.85 26.61
N ARG A 42 2.82 7.05 25.34
CA ARG A 42 2.04 6.57 24.20
C ARG A 42 2.22 5.08 24.04
N ARG A 43 1.12 4.36 23.92
CA ARG A 43 1.13 2.91 23.65
C ARG A 43 0.22 2.60 22.47
N PRO A 44 0.69 1.83 21.47
CA PRO A 44 -0.17 1.39 20.39
C PRO A 44 -1.22 0.42 20.93
N ALA A 45 -2.40 0.39 20.31
CA ALA A 45 -3.38 -0.65 20.57
C ALA A 45 -2.91 -1.97 19.97
N THR A 46 -3.04 -3.05 20.72
CA THR A 46 -2.67 -4.42 20.29
C THR A 46 -3.94 -5.17 19.91
N TYR A 47 -4.02 -5.63 18.67
CA TYR A 47 -5.14 -6.42 18.16
C TYR A 47 -4.70 -7.85 17.87
N ALA A 48 -5.60 -8.81 18.12
CA ALA A 48 -5.44 -10.20 17.73
C ALA A 48 -6.49 -10.59 16.68
N VAL A 49 -6.11 -11.52 15.81
CA VAL A 49 -7.00 -12.12 14.81
C VAL A 49 -7.49 -13.46 15.34
N ASN A 50 -8.80 -13.62 15.43
CA ASN A 50 -9.45 -14.86 15.82
C ASN A 50 -9.89 -15.61 14.57
N TRP A 51 -9.10 -16.60 14.18
CA TRP A 51 -9.45 -17.53 13.11
C TRP A 51 -10.44 -18.57 13.66
N LEU A 52 -11.74 -18.30 13.55
CA LEU A 52 -12.77 -19.25 13.96
C LEU A 52 -12.57 -20.57 13.20
N ARG A 53 -12.38 -21.68 13.95
CA ARG A 53 -12.09 -23.01 13.41
C ARG A 53 -13.25 -23.62 12.60
N ALA A 54 -14.44 -23.03 12.72
CA ALA A 54 -15.61 -23.29 11.91
C ALA A 54 -16.42 -21.99 11.88
N ALA A 55 -16.22 -21.15 10.87
CA ALA A 55 -17.35 -20.35 10.42
C ALA A 55 -18.35 -21.37 9.88
N GLU A 56 -19.41 -21.65 10.65
CA GLU A 56 -20.62 -22.22 10.08
C GLU A 56 -20.88 -21.42 8.81
N LYS A 57 -20.91 -22.11 7.67
CA LYS A 57 -21.22 -21.53 6.37
C LYS A 57 -22.62 -20.94 6.48
N SER A 58 -22.73 -19.73 7.00
CA SER A 58 -23.89 -18.91 6.77
C SER A 58 -23.89 -18.72 5.27
N GLU A 59 -24.89 -19.31 4.63
CA GLU A 59 -25.21 -19.13 3.23
C GLU A 59 -25.57 -17.66 2.98
N SER A 60 -24.59 -16.76 3.10
CA SER A 60 -24.69 -15.40 2.58
C SER A 60 -24.35 -15.45 1.09
N GLY A 61 -25.15 -16.23 0.37
CA GLY A 61 -25.23 -16.26 -1.07
C GLY A 61 -26.42 -15.43 -1.54
N SER A 62 -26.59 -14.20 -1.05
CA SER A 62 -27.60 -13.29 -1.60
C SER A 62 -27.07 -12.70 -2.92
N LYS A 63 -27.26 -13.44 -4.00
CA LYS A 63 -27.30 -12.87 -5.35
C LYS A 63 -28.66 -12.21 -5.52
N ASN A 64 -28.80 -10.93 -5.20
CA ASN A 64 -29.95 -10.16 -5.66
C ASN A 64 -29.69 -9.74 -7.11
N PRO A 65 -30.62 -10.01 -8.06
CA PRO A 65 -30.47 -9.60 -9.45
C PRO A 65 -30.61 -8.08 -9.58
N ALA A 66 -29.94 -7.54 -10.59
CA ALA A 66 -29.87 -6.11 -10.90
C ALA A 66 -31.26 -5.49 -11.09
N GLY A 67 -31.73 -4.75 -10.07
CA GLY A 67 -32.83 -3.82 -10.18
C GLY A 67 -32.39 -2.57 -10.93
N LYS A 68 -32.97 -2.36 -12.11
CA LYS A 68 -32.94 -1.10 -12.83
C LYS A 68 -33.65 -0.02 -12.01
N GLU A 69 -33.26 1.23 -12.23
CA GLU A 69 -33.86 2.47 -11.74
C GLU A 69 -33.38 2.95 -10.37
N GLN A 70 -32.53 4.00 -10.38
CA GLN A 70 -32.59 5.15 -9.45
C GLN A 70 -31.50 6.19 -9.79
N PHE A 71 -31.62 6.82 -10.97
CA PHE A 71 -31.06 8.16 -11.18
C PHE A 71 -32.21 9.14 -11.29
N LYS A 72 -32.48 9.86 -10.19
CA LYS A 72 -33.15 11.17 -10.21
C LYS A 72 -32.86 11.87 -8.89
N LYS A 73 -31.91 12.80 -8.92
CA LYS A 73 -31.93 13.98 -8.05
C LYS A 73 -31.70 15.20 -8.94
N THR A 74 -32.81 15.78 -9.34
CA THR A 74 -32.96 17.17 -9.77
C THR A 74 -32.87 18.05 -8.53
N SER A 75 -32.03 19.06 -8.56
CA SER A 75 -32.12 20.20 -7.64
C SER A 75 -31.57 21.43 -8.34
N SER A 76 -32.49 22.19 -8.94
CA SER A 76 -32.31 23.59 -9.30
C SER A 76 -32.32 24.44 -8.02
N SER A 77 -31.32 25.29 -7.82
CA SER A 77 -31.48 26.51 -7.00
C SER A 77 -30.38 27.51 -7.33
N GLY A 78 -30.74 28.79 -7.35
CA GLY A 78 -29.84 29.93 -7.55
C GLY A 78 -30.38 30.88 -8.63
N SER A 79 -31.55 31.49 -8.43
CA SER A 79 -31.77 32.77 -7.70
C SER A 79 -31.27 34.01 -8.46
N GLU A 80 -32.23 34.92 -8.68
CA GLU A 80 -32.18 36.15 -9.45
C GLU A 80 -31.41 37.30 -8.77
N ASN A 81 -30.69 38.09 -9.60
CA ASN A 81 -30.53 39.56 -9.60
C ASN A 81 -29.93 40.31 -8.36
N PRO A 82 -29.60 41.63 -8.45
CA PRO A 82 -28.94 42.43 -9.50
C PRO A 82 -27.91 43.47 -8.93
N ALA A 83 -27.13 44.17 -9.77
CA ALA A 83 -26.67 45.57 -9.59
C ALA A 83 -25.82 46.01 -10.81
N VAL A 84 -26.31 46.84 -11.73
CA VAL A 84 -26.34 48.32 -11.69
C VAL A 84 -24.95 48.97 -11.78
N LYS A 85 -24.60 49.34 -13.01
CA LYS A 85 -24.07 50.63 -13.50
C LYS A 85 -23.19 51.48 -12.57
N GLN A 86 -21.88 51.51 -12.85
CA GLN A 86 -20.97 52.68 -12.82
C GLN A 86 -19.79 52.31 -13.75
N PHE A 87 -19.22 53.08 -14.67
CA PHE A 87 -19.20 54.50 -14.97
C PHE A 87 -18.67 54.66 -16.41
N ARG A 88 -19.16 55.66 -17.15
CA ARG A 88 -18.58 56.08 -18.45
C ARG A 88 -17.28 56.85 -18.20
N LYS A 89 -16.26 56.69 -19.04
CA LYS A 89 -15.90 57.64 -20.11
C LYS A 89 -14.66 57.18 -20.93
N PRO A 90 -14.51 57.69 -22.17
CA PRO A 90 -13.71 57.10 -23.24
C PRO A 90 -12.33 57.77 -23.40
N SER A 91 -11.41 57.08 -24.05
CA SER A 91 -10.26 57.69 -24.72
C SER A 91 -10.14 57.08 -26.11
N ASN A 92 -10.23 57.96 -27.12
CA ASN A 92 -9.96 57.64 -28.52
C ASN A 92 -8.45 57.65 -28.71
N GLU A 93 -7.84 56.51 -28.98
CA GLU A 93 -6.56 56.47 -29.69
C GLU A 93 -6.67 55.48 -30.85
N LYS A 94 -6.75 56.05 -32.05
CA LYS A 94 -6.57 55.34 -33.31
C LYS A 94 -5.10 55.00 -33.44
N THR A 95 -4.78 53.71 -33.53
CA THR A 95 -3.48 53.25 -34.01
C THR A 95 -3.67 52.06 -34.95
N GLU A 96 -3.57 52.38 -36.23
CA GLU A 96 -3.09 51.59 -37.37
C GLU A 96 -3.39 50.07 -37.45
N THR A 97 -4.35 49.77 -38.33
CA THR A 97 -4.69 48.46 -38.86
C THR A 97 -3.64 47.97 -39.86
N LYS A 98 -2.74 47.07 -39.46
CA LYS A 98 -1.99 46.21 -40.41
C LYS A 98 -1.55 44.84 -39.86
N ASP A 99 -1.55 44.61 -38.55
CA ASP A 99 -1.20 43.30 -37.94
C ASP A 99 -2.39 42.38 -37.60
N SER A 100 -3.63 42.86 -37.74
CA SER A 100 -4.83 42.13 -37.33
C SER A 100 -5.12 40.86 -38.14
N LEU A 101 -4.73 40.79 -39.42
CA LEU A 101 -5.03 39.63 -40.28
C LEU A 101 -4.17 38.41 -39.92
N LYS A 102 -2.87 38.61 -39.65
CA LYS A 102 -1.99 37.49 -39.25
C LYS A 102 -2.30 37.00 -37.83
N GLN A 103 -2.63 37.93 -36.93
CA GLN A 103 -3.11 37.59 -35.58
C GLN A 103 -4.46 36.85 -35.63
N GLN A 104 -5.41 37.26 -36.46
CA GLN A 104 -6.70 36.56 -36.57
C GLN A 104 -6.58 35.15 -37.14
N VAL A 105 -5.70 34.93 -38.13
CA VAL A 105 -5.45 33.59 -38.71
C VAL A 105 -4.74 32.68 -37.71
N ALA A 106 -3.74 33.20 -36.98
CA ALA A 106 -3.02 32.44 -35.95
C ALA A 106 -3.91 32.09 -34.76
N VAL A 107 -4.75 33.04 -34.30
CA VAL A 107 -5.72 32.83 -33.22
C VAL A 107 -6.77 31.81 -33.63
N ALA A 108 -7.29 31.87 -34.86
CA ALA A 108 -8.24 30.91 -35.39
C ALA A 108 -7.66 29.48 -35.48
N ALA A 109 -6.37 29.34 -35.83
CA ALA A 109 -5.69 28.06 -35.86
C ALA A 109 -5.53 27.45 -34.44
N SER A 110 -5.06 28.24 -33.47
CA SER A 110 -4.94 27.79 -32.07
C SER A 110 -6.29 27.45 -31.43
N LEU A 111 -7.35 28.19 -31.77
CA LEU A 111 -8.71 27.90 -31.32
C LEU A 111 -9.18 26.55 -31.82
N LYS A 112 -8.96 26.27 -33.11
CA LYS A 112 -9.33 24.99 -33.72
C LYS A 112 -8.59 23.82 -33.03
N SER A 113 -7.27 23.94 -32.84
CA SER A 113 -6.48 22.90 -32.15
C SER A 113 -6.97 22.65 -30.71
N LEU A 114 -7.27 23.71 -29.95
CA LEU A 114 -7.78 23.57 -28.57
C LEU A 114 -9.17 22.92 -28.52
N ARG A 115 -10.06 23.25 -29.47
CA ARG A 115 -11.37 22.59 -29.57
C ARG A 115 -11.27 21.13 -29.96
N GLU A 116 -10.37 20.80 -30.89
CA GLU A 116 -10.10 19.42 -31.30
C GLU A 116 -9.55 18.58 -30.14
N THR A 117 -8.76 19.18 -29.24
CA THR A 117 -8.32 18.49 -28.02
C THR A 117 -9.44 18.28 -26.99
N GLY A 118 -10.57 18.99 -27.12
CA GLY A 118 -11.76 18.83 -26.27
C GLY A 118 -12.02 19.96 -25.28
N PHE A 119 -11.40 21.15 -25.44
CA PHE A 119 -11.74 22.33 -24.64
C PHE A 119 -13.03 23.00 -25.10
N ASP A 120 -13.80 23.53 -24.14
CA ASP A 120 -14.94 24.39 -24.42
C ASP A 120 -14.50 25.69 -25.11
N GLU A 121 -15.33 26.20 -26.01
CA GLU A 121 -15.12 27.45 -26.76
C GLU A 121 -14.62 28.64 -25.90
N PRO A 122 -15.25 29.00 -24.75
CA PRO A 122 -14.78 30.12 -23.94
C PRO A 122 -13.39 29.88 -23.33
N THR A 123 -13.08 28.62 -23.00
CA THR A 123 -11.77 28.24 -22.43
C THR A 123 -10.70 28.26 -23.52
N ALA A 124 -11.01 27.77 -24.72
CA ALA A 124 -10.13 27.80 -25.87
C ALA A 124 -9.78 29.25 -26.27
N GLN A 125 -10.76 30.16 -26.29
CA GLN A 125 -10.56 31.59 -26.57
C GLN A 125 -9.67 32.27 -25.54
N ARG A 126 -9.83 31.92 -24.26
CA ARG A 126 -8.96 32.44 -23.21
C ARG A 126 -7.52 31.96 -23.38
N LEU A 127 -7.33 30.68 -23.70
CA LEU A 127 -5.99 30.10 -23.84
C LEU A 127 -5.27 30.58 -25.11
N SER A 128 -5.98 30.74 -26.23
CA SER A 128 -5.40 31.30 -27.46
C SER A 128 -5.08 32.80 -27.36
N ALA A 129 -5.69 33.51 -26.42
CA ALA A 129 -5.32 34.89 -26.11
C ALA A 129 -4.06 35.01 -25.23
N ILE A 130 -3.75 33.97 -24.44
CA ILE A 130 -2.63 33.98 -23.48
C ILE A 130 -1.35 33.40 -24.09
N ALA A 131 -1.46 32.35 -24.89
CA ALA A 131 -0.32 31.62 -25.45
C ALA A 131 -0.32 31.66 -26.98
N THR A 132 0.89 31.63 -27.56
CA THR A 132 1.06 31.57 -29.02
C THR A 132 0.66 30.21 -29.58
N THR A 133 0.31 30.17 -30.87
CA THR A 133 -0.08 28.93 -31.56
C THR A 133 0.99 27.84 -31.44
N ASP A 134 2.27 28.21 -31.53
CA ASP A 134 3.40 27.28 -31.42
C ASP A 134 3.54 26.72 -30.00
N GLN A 135 3.36 27.54 -28.96
CA GLN A 135 3.39 27.10 -27.57
C GLN A 135 2.24 26.12 -27.28
N ILE A 136 1.04 26.42 -27.77
CA ILE A 136 -0.13 25.55 -27.59
C ILE A 136 0.14 24.19 -28.26
N GLN A 137 0.66 24.19 -29.49
CA GLN A 137 0.98 22.96 -30.21
C GLN A 137 2.07 22.15 -29.50
N GLN A 138 3.14 22.80 -29.02
CA GLN A 138 4.19 22.14 -28.25
C GLN A 138 3.65 21.49 -26.97
N GLN A 139 2.77 22.17 -26.23
CA GLN A 139 2.17 21.59 -25.02
C GLN A 139 1.24 20.42 -25.34
N ILE A 140 0.51 20.46 -26.46
CA ILE A 140 -0.30 19.34 -26.96
C ILE A 140 0.60 18.13 -27.26
N ASP A 141 1.74 18.34 -27.93
CA ASP A 141 2.68 17.30 -28.33
C ASP A 141 3.45 16.71 -27.13
N TRP A 142 3.69 17.51 -26.09
CA TRP A 142 4.32 17.07 -24.85
C TRP A 142 3.37 16.37 -23.89
N LEU A 143 2.06 16.57 -24.03
CA LEU A 143 1.06 16.02 -23.12
C LEU A 143 1.11 14.48 -22.98
N PRO A 144 1.30 13.68 -24.06
CA PRO A 144 1.45 12.22 -23.93
C PRO A 144 2.74 11.80 -23.21
N ARG A 145 3.77 12.65 -23.21
CA ARG A 145 5.04 12.39 -22.51
C ARG A 145 4.93 12.69 -21.02
N ARG A 146 3.97 13.52 -20.62
CA ARG A 146 3.63 13.77 -19.21
C ARG A 146 2.79 12.60 -18.72
N THR A 147 3.09 12.05 -17.54
CA THR A 147 2.31 10.97 -16.94
C THR A 147 0.93 11.50 -16.51
N VAL A 148 -0.05 11.44 -17.38
CA VAL A 148 -1.41 11.93 -17.11
C VAL A 148 -2.32 10.76 -16.77
N SER A 149 -2.72 10.60 -15.50
CA SER A 149 -3.57 9.48 -15.08
C SER A 149 -5.08 9.79 -15.13
N GLN A 150 -5.51 11.03 -14.88
CA GLN A 150 -6.93 11.33 -14.65
C GLN A 150 -7.46 12.65 -15.24
N ASN A 151 -6.64 13.71 -15.38
CA ASN A 151 -7.12 15.01 -15.87
C ASN A 151 -6.23 15.61 -16.96
N ARG A 152 -6.39 15.07 -18.18
CA ARG A 152 -5.60 15.46 -19.37
C ARG A 152 -5.80 16.93 -19.76
N LEU A 153 -7.05 17.38 -19.78
CA LEU A 153 -7.39 18.75 -20.16
C LEU A 153 -6.97 19.77 -19.10
N GLY A 154 -7.17 19.45 -17.82
CA GLY A 154 -6.73 20.31 -16.72
C GLY A 154 -5.20 20.45 -16.68
N MET A 155 -4.46 19.38 -16.97
CA MET A 155 -3.01 19.44 -17.07
C MET A 155 -2.56 20.24 -18.30
N LEU A 156 -3.17 20.02 -19.47
CA LEU A 156 -2.85 20.78 -20.68
C LEU A 156 -3.12 22.28 -20.48
N ARG A 157 -4.23 22.62 -19.83
CA ARG A 157 -4.57 24.01 -19.49
C ARG A 157 -3.49 24.65 -18.62
N LYS A 158 -3.08 23.98 -17.53
CA LYS A 158 -2.00 24.48 -16.66
C LYS A 158 -0.67 24.59 -17.39
N ALA A 159 -0.34 23.62 -18.23
CA ALA A 159 0.90 23.61 -18.99
C ALA A 159 0.98 24.78 -20.00
N ILE A 160 -0.16 25.18 -20.57
CA ILE A 160 -0.28 26.36 -21.44
C ILE A 160 -0.22 27.65 -20.62
N GLU A 161 -0.95 27.72 -19.50
CA GLU A 161 -0.97 28.91 -18.62
C GLU A 161 0.39 29.21 -17.98
N GLU A 162 1.14 28.16 -17.60
CA GLU A 162 2.43 28.27 -16.90
C GLU A 162 3.65 28.02 -17.82
N ASN A 163 3.43 27.80 -19.13
CA ASN A 163 4.46 27.55 -20.14
C ASN A 163 5.51 26.50 -19.70
N TRP A 164 5.04 25.30 -19.33
CA TRP A 164 5.89 24.25 -18.77
C TRP A 164 6.97 23.80 -19.77
N SER A 165 8.20 23.54 -19.29
CA SER A 165 9.30 23.01 -20.10
C SER A 165 9.04 21.60 -20.63
N GLU A 166 9.81 21.18 -21.63
CA GLU A 166 9.76 19.84 -22.21
C GLU A 166 9.90 18.76 -21.11
N PRO A 167 9.00 17.77 -21.05
CA PRO A 167 9.12 16.66 -20.10
C PRO A 167 10.39 15.86 -20.37
N ASP A 168 11.09 15.46 -19.29
CA ASP A 168 12.19 14.50 -19.39
C ASP A 168 11.74 13.27 -20.19
N ARG A 169 12.60 12.79 -21.09
CA ARG A 169 12.33 11.57 -21.87
C ARG A 169 11.83 10.48 -20.92
N PRO A 170 10.78 9.71 -21.30
CA PRO A 170 10.37 8.57 -20.49
C PRO A 170 11.61 7.71 -20.27
N PRO A 171 11.91 7.34 -19.01
CA PRO A 171 13.08 6.53 -18.71
C PRO A 171 13.00 5.29 -19.60
N ASP A 172 14.10 4.95 -20.28
CA ASP A 172 14.12 3.79 -21.18
C ASP A 172 13.56 2.60 -20.41
N ILE A 173 12.35 2.18 -20.80
CA ILE A 173 11.57 1.20 -20.06
C ILE A 173 12.39 -0.09 -19.94
N ARG A 174 13.28 -0.36 -20.91
CA ARG A 174 14.20 -1.49 -20.87
C ARG A 174 15.20 -1.37 -19.71
N ALA A 175 15.86 -0.22 -19.58
CA ALA A 175 16.82 0.03 -18.50
C ALA A 175 16.16 -0.03 -17.10
N VAL A 176 14.93 0.47 -16.98
CA VAL A 176 14.15 0.38 -15.72
C VAL A 176 13.80 -1.07 -15.39
N LEU A 177 13.37 -1.86 -16.38
CA LEU A 177 13.04 -3.27 -16.20
C LEU A 177 14.29 -4.11 -15.88
N GLU A 178 15.42 -3.83 -16.52
CA GLU A 178 16.71 -4.49 -16.25
C GLU A 178 17.16 -4.22 -14.82
N SER A 179 17.17 -2.94 -14.39
CA SER A 179 17.49 -2.57 -13.02
C SER A 179 16.57 -3.24 -11.99
N ARG A 180 15.30 -3.46 -12.34
CA ARG A 180 14.34 -4.17 -11.48
C ARG A 180 14.70 -5.65 -11.37
N ARG A 181 14.98 -6.32 -12.48
CA ARG A 181 15.39 -7.74 -12.51
C ARG A 181 16.66 -7.95 -11.70
N GLU A 182 17.67 -7.11 -11.87
CA GLU A 182 18.92 -7.21 -11.11
C GLU A 182 18.69 -7.10 -9.60
N ARG A 183 17.80 -6.20 -9.16
CA ARG A 183 17.43 -6.09 -7.74
C ARG A 183 16.70 -7.33 -7.23
N GLU A 184 15.78 -7.86 -8.01
CA GLU A 184 15.03 -9.08 -7.67
C GLU A 184 15.97 -10.29 -7.60
N ASP A 185 16.92 -10.42 -8.51
CA ASP A 185 17.95 -11.46 -8.50
C ASP A 185 18.87 -11.34 -7.28
N GLN A 186 19.35 -10.13 -6.98
CA GLN A 186 20.17 -9.89 -5.79
C GLN A 186 19.42 -10.21 -4.49
N GLN A 187 18.14 -9.85 -4.39
CA GLN A 187 17.32 -10.17 -3.24
C GLN A 187 17.10 -11.68 -3.12
N SER A 188 16.79 -12.35 -4.23
CA SER A 188 16.59 -13.80 -4.28
C SER A 188 17.85 -14.56 -3.88
N GLN A 189 19.03 -14.11 -4.33
CA GLN A 189 20.32 -14.67 -3.93
C GLN A 189 20.58 -14.48 -2.43
N LYS A 190 20.35 -13.27 -1.89
CA LYS A 190 20.52 -13.01 -0.46
C LYS A 190 19.58 -13.89 0.38
N GLN A 191 18.33 -14.04 -0.06
CA GLN A 191 17.36 -14.89 0.60
C GLN A 191 17.79 -16.37 0.57
N ALA A 192 18.21 -16.87 -0.60
CA ALA A 192 18.70 -18.24 -0.76
C ALA A 192 19.90 -18.54 0.16
N VAL A 193 20.83 -17.59 0.32
CA VAL A 193 21.98 -17.75 1.24
C VAL A 193 21.52 -17.84 2.70
N GLN A 194 20.55 -17.01 3.13
CA GLN A 194 20.00 -17.07 4.49
C GLN A 194 19.22 -18.36 4.75
N ASP A 195 18.43 -18.81 3.76
CA ASP A 195 17.67 -20.04 3.84
C ASP A 195 18.59 -21.26 3.89
N ALA A 196 19.68 -21.26 3.11
CA ALA A 196 20.70 -22.29 3.15
C ALA A 196 21.39 -22.35 4.54
N LYS A 197 21.76 -21.20 5.11
CA LYS A 197 22.35 -21.13 6.45
C LYS A 197 21.39 -21.65 7.53
N THR A 198 20.12 -21.27 7.44
CA THR A 198 19.07 -21.73 8.37
C THR A 198 18.85 -23.23 8.26
N THR A 199 18.84 -23.76 7.03
CA THR A 199 18.69 -25.20 6.76
C THR A 199 19.90 -25.98 7.30
N GLN A 200 21.12 -25.49 7.08
CA GLN A 200 22.32 -26.10 7.63
C GLN A 200 22.32 -26.12 9.17
N GLN A 201 21.89 -25.03 9.80
CA GLN A 201 21.77 -24.98 11.27
C GLN A 201 20.72 -25.96 11.79
N LYS A 202 19.57 -26.08 11.11
CA LYS A 202 18.54 -27.08 11.46
C LYS A 202 19.09 -28.49 11.33
N GLN A 203 19.81 -28.79 10.24
CA GLN A 203 20.41 -30.10 10.03
C GLN A 203 21.43 -30.43 11.14
N ARG A 204 22.32 -29.49 11.47
CA ARG A 204 23.27 -29.67 12.58
C ARG A 204 22.58 -29.93 13.92
N ARG A 205 21.45 -29.27 14.18
CA ARG A 205 20.65 -29.52 15.39
C ARG A 205 20.05 -30.92 15.39
N ILE A 206 19.55 -31.39 14.25
CA ILE A 206 19.01 -32.75 14.10
C ILE A 206 20.13 -33.78 14.31
N ASP A 207 21.27 -33.60 13.67
CA ASP A 207 22.40 -34.53 13.77
C ASP A 207 22.96 -34.57 15.20
N ARG A 208 23.12 -33.41 15.84
CA ARG A 208 23.48 -33.32 17.27
C ARG A 208 22.47 -34.05 18.15
N TRP A 209 21.17 -33.89 17.88
CA TRP A 209 20.12 -34.53 18.68
C TRP A 209 20.15 -36.05 18.53
N LYS A 210 20.33 -36.56 17.30
CA LYS A 210 20.52 -38.00 17.02
C LYS A 210 21.75 -38.55 17.74
N HIS A 211 22.86 -37.81 17.72
CA HIS A 211 24.07 -38.21 18.43
C HIS A 211 23.84 -38.28 19.95
N LEU A 212 23.20 -37.27 20.53
CA LEU A 212 22.87 -37.29 21.96
C LEU A 212 21.93 -38.43 22.34
N GLU A 213 21.00 -38.80 21.46
CA GLU A 213 20.10 -39.94 21.65
C GLU A 213 20.88 -41.27 21.67
N GLN A 214 21.86 -41.44 20.77
CA GLN A 214 22.77 -42.59 20.80
C GLN A 214 23.57 -42.66 22.11
N VAL A 215 24.21 -41.54 22.49
CA VAL A 215 24.95 -41.43 23.75
C VAL A 215 24.04 -41.75 24.95
N TRP A 216 22.78 -41.31 24.92
CA TRP A 216 21.82 -41.60 25.97
C TRP A 216 21.60 -43.11 26.14
N HIS A 217 21.44 -43.86 25.05
CA HIS A 217 21.25 -45.30 25.08
C HIS A 217 22.50 -46.08 25.51
N GLU A 218 23.69 -45.53 25.28
CA GLU A 218 24.96 -46.12 25.72
C GLU A 218 25.25 -45.90 27.22
N LEU A 219 24.56 -44.97 27.88
CA LEU A 219 24.75 -44.70 29.30
C LEU A 219 24.20 -45.83 30.18
N SER A 220 24.94 -46.16 31.24
CA SER A 220 24.46 -47.03 32.32
C SER A 220 23.18 -46.48 32.97
N ALA A 221 22.29 -47.37 33.40
CA ALA A 221 21.02 -47.01 34.06
C ALA A 221 21.17 -46.07 35.27
N SER A 222 22.25 -46.19 36.05
CA SER A 222 22.53 -45.29 37.17
C SER A 222 22.81 -43.85 36.74
N LYS A 223 23.57 -43.66 35.65
CA LYS A 223 23.83 -42.35 35.05
C LYS A 223 22.56 -41.75 34.44
N GLN A 224 21.76 -42.56 33.72
CA GLN A 224 20.47 -42.11 33.18
C GLN A 224 19.54 -41.61 34.29
N LYS A 225 19.37 -42.37 35.38
CA LYS A 225 18.56 -41.94 36.55
C LYS A 225 19.07 -40.65 37.18
N ARG A 226 20.38 -40.48 37.30
CA ARG A 226 20.97 -39.23 37.83
C ARG A 226 20.64 -38.03 36.94
N ILE A 227 20.72 -38.20 35.63
CA ILE A 227 20.39 -37.14 34.66
C ILE A 227 18.89 -36.84 34.69
N GLU A 228 18.03 -37.86 34.75
CA GLU A 228 16.57 -37.70 34.90
C GLU A 228 16.21 -36.91 36.16
N ALA A 229 16.83 -37.22 37.30
CA ALA A 229 16.60 -36.52 38.56
C ALA A 229 16.99 -35.04 38.46
N VAL A 230 18.14 -34.72 37.83
CA VAL A 230 18.56 -33.33 37.60
C VAL A 230 17.63 -32.61 36.61
N ALA A 231 17.22 -33.29 35.53
CA ALA A 231 16.28 -32.74 34.54
C ALA A 231 14.92 -32.43 35.16
N TYR A 232 14.43 -33.29 36.05
CA TYR A 232 13.19 -33.10 36.80
C TYR A 232 13.30 -31.93 37.79
N ALA A 233 14.40 -31.86 38.56
CA ALA A 233 14.63 -30.80 39.53
C ALA A 233 14.70 -29.40 38.89
N ARG A 234 15.19 -29.29 37.64
CA ARG A 234 15.24 -28.04 36.87
C ARG A 234 13.87 -27.59 36.32
N GLN A 235 12.83 -28.41 36.40
CA GLN A 235 11.49 -28.00 35.99
C GLN A 235 10.90 -27.03 37.03
N HIS A 236 10.62 -25.80 36.60
CA HIS A 236 10.12 -24.70 37.42
C HIS A 236 8.59 -24.67 37.55
N SER A 237 7.87 -25.46 36.76
CA SER A 237 6.41 -25.50 36.72
C SER A 237 5.90 -26.92 37.01
N ASP A 238 4.86 -27.02 37.83
CA ASP A 238 4.19 -28.30 38.12
C ASP A 238 3.59 -28.93 36.85
N THR A 239 3.13 -28.11 35.90
CA THR A 239 2.66 -28.59 34.61
C THR A 239 3.77 -29.26 33.82
N LEU A 240 4.98 -28.68 33.81
CA LEU A 240 6.15 -29.27 33.15
C LEU A 240 6.62 -30.53 33.88
N ARG A 241 6.56 -30.57 35.21
CA ARG A 241 6.87 -31.78 36.02
C ARG A 241 5.90 -32.92 35.71
N ARG A 242 4.59 -32.62 35.62
CA ARG A 242 3.57 -33.60 35.22
C ARG A 242 3.83 -34.10 33.79
N LEU A 243 4.09 -33.19 32.84
CA LEU A 243 4.41 -33.57 31.45
C LEU A 243 5.69 -34.41 31.35
N PHE A 244 6.71 -34.12 32.17
CA PHE A 244 7.92 -34.92 32.24
C PHE A 244 7.65 -36.34 32.74
N GLN A 245 6.71 -36.52 33.67
CA GLN A 245 6.32 -37.83 34.18
C GLN A 245 5.41 -38.60 33.21
N THR A 246 4.53 -37.92 32.48
CA THR A 246 3.53 -38.56 31.60
C THR A 246 4.01 -38.76 30.17
N SER A 247 4.89 -37.91 29.65
CA SER A 247 5.36 -37.96 28.27
C SER A 247 6.83 -38.38 28.19
N GLU A 248 7.05 -39.61 27.72
CA GLU A 248 8.41 -40.14 27.50
C GLU A 248 9.23 -39.28 26.53
N LYS A 249 8.59 -38.77 25.46
CA LYS A 249 9.25 -37.89 24.50
C LYS A 249 9.73 -36.59 25.14
N GLN A 250 8.93 -36.00 26.02
CA GLN A 250 9.30 -34.79 26.74
C GLN A 250 10.37 -35.06 27.78
N ARG A 251 10.27 -36.18 28.51
CA ARG A 251 11.30 -36.68 29.44
C ARG A 251 12.65 -36.80 28.74
N LEU A 252 12.70 -37.56 27.65
CA LEU A 252 13.91 -37.77 26.86
C LEU A 252 14.48 -36.43 26.36
N ARG A 253 13.65 -35.54 25.80
CA ARG A 253 14.09 -34.23 25.32
C ARG A 253 14.77 -33.40 26.41
N GLU A 254 14.22 -33.38 27.62
CA GLU A 254 14.80 -32.65 28.74
C GLU A 254 16.08 -33.31 29.26
N CYS A 255 16.15 -34.64 29.31
CA CYS A 255 17.37 -35.39 29.64
C CYS A 255 18.50 -35.13 28.63
N LEU A 256 18.20 -35.14 27.33
CA LEU A 256 19.16 -34.83 26.28
C LEU A 256 19.66 -33.38 26.39
N ARG A 257 18.80 -32.42 26.78
CA ARG A 257 19.23 -31.04 27.06
C ARG A 257 20.21 -30.95 28.23
N GLN A 258 20.02 -31.76 29.27
CA GLN A 258 20.95 -31.83 30.41
C GLN A 258 22.29 -32.43 29.99
N LEU A 259 22.28 -33.51 29.22
CA LEU A 259 23.50 -34.11 28.67
C LEU A 259 24.29 -33.10 27.84
N ASP A 260 23.60 -32.36 26.97
CA ASP A 260 24.22 -31.36 26.10
C ASP A 260 24.88 -30.23 26.89
N SER A 261 24.24 -29.82 27.97
CA SER A 261 24.77 -28.80 28.89
C SER A 261 26.02 -29.29 29.63
N ASN A 262 26.07 -30.58 30.00
CA ASN A 262 27.21 -31.18 30.70
C ASN A 262 28.41 -31.46 29.78
N GLN A 263 28.21 -31.53 28.47
CA GLN A 263 29.32 -31.67 27.49
C GLN A 263 29.92 -30.32 27.07
N SER A 264 29.21 -29.21 27.32
CA SER A 264 29.60 -27.87 26.88
C SER A 264 30.33 -27.04 27.95
N GLY A 265 30.49 -27.57 29.17
CA GLY A 265 31.19 -26.94 30.29
C GLY A 265 32.27 -27.85 30.85
#